data_AF-A0A8T6V680-F1
#
_entry.id   AF-A0A8T6V680-F1
#
_cell.length_a   1.000
_cell.length_b   1.000
_cell.length_c   1.000
_cell.angle_alpha   90.00
_cell.angle_beta   90.00
_cell.angle_gamma   90.00
#
_symmetry.space_group_name_H-M   'P 1'
#
loop_
_entity.id
_entity.type
_entity.pdbx_description
1 polymer ?
#
loop_
_entity_poly.entity_id
_entity_poly.type
_entity_poly.pdbx_seq_one_letter_code
_entity_poly.pdbx_strand_id
1 'polypeptide(L)'
;TGEYLNKLYSSKINLITGKECSVSGLSEKISSVKSPSFLHIGAHGNFYSGKPMESSIYLSDSEELKSGVWTAQKIATSNLSNIPLVTLSSCETGLSDISKQRDVFGFHRALFFAGTKSIISPLWSVHD
;
A
#
# COMPACT_ATOMS: atom_id res chain seq x y z
N THR A 1 12.45 -2.87 6.31
CA THR A 1 12.73 -1.63 5.51
C THR A 1 12.40 -0.30 6.20
N GLY A 2 11.21 -0.12 6.79
CA GLY A 2 10.77 1.19 7.35
C GLY A 2 11.69 1.77 8.45
N GLU A 3 12.17 0.94 9.38
CA GLU A 3 13.08 1.37 10.45
C GLU A 3 14.42 1.90 9.93
N TYR A 4 14.95 1.29 8.87
CA TYR A 4 16.19 1.75 8.22
C TYR A 4 16.01 3.10 7.55
N LEU A 5 14.89 3.31 6.84
CA LEU A 5 14.56 4.62 6.29
C LEU A 5 14.43 5.66 7.40
N ASN A 6 13.76 5.32 8.50
CA ASN A 6 13.63 6.20 9.65
C ASN A 6 14.98 6.55 10.28
N LYS A 7 15.94 5.60 10.32
CA LYS A 7 17.31 5.87 10.78
C LYS A 7 18.06 6.85 9.88
N LEU A 8 17.83 6.81 8.57
CA LEU A 8 18.52 7.67 7.59
C LEU A 8 17.91 9.06 7.47
N TYR A 9 16.59 9.18 7.60
CA TYR A 9 15.84 10.39 7.27
C TYR A 9 14.95 10.89 8.41
N SER A 10 15.29 10.59 9.66
CA SER A 10 14.45 10.70 10.87
C SER A 10 13.58 11.96 10.97
N SER A 11 14.07 13.14 10.58
CA SER A 11 13.30 14.40 10.67
C SER A 11 12.32 14.64 9.51
N LYS A 12 12.33 13.79 8.48
CA LYS A 12 11.55 13.93 7.24
C LYS A 12 10.62 12.74 6.96
N ILE A 13 10.56 11.76 7.86
CA ILE A 13 9.74 10.56 7.68
C ILE A 13 8.62 10.52 8.72
N ASN A 14 7.42 10.22 8.24
CA ASN A 14 6.31 9.78 9.06
C ASN A 14 6.30 8.25 9.05
N LEU A 15 6.90 7.62 10.05
CA LEU A 15 6.91 6.16 10.18
C LEU A 15 5.62 5.71 10.88
N ILE A 16 5.01 4.63 10.36
CA ILE A 16 3.87 3.94 10.97
C ILE A 16 4.21 2.46 11.01
N THR A 17 4.22 1.85 12.20
CA THR A 17 4.61 0.44 12.42
C THR A 17 3.84 -0.15 13.59
N GLY A 18 3.83 -1.48 13.73
CA GLY A 18 3.11 -2.16 14.81
C GLY A 18 1.62 -1.84 14.76
N LYS A 19 0.94 -1.78 15.92
CA LYS A 19 -0.53 -1.60 16.03
C LYS A 19 -1.06 -0.30 15.41
N GLU A 20 -0.21 0.71 15.20
CA GLU A 20 -0.59 1.98 14.57
C GLU A 20 -0.72 1.85 13.04
N CYS A 21 -0.15 0.79 12.45
CA CYS A 21 -0.23 0.51 11.03
C CYS A 21 -1.61 -0.09 10.71
N SER A 22 -2.67 0.67 10.88
CA SER A 22 -4.04 0.29 10.51
C SER A 22 -4.53 1.15 9.36
N VAL A 23 -5.65 0.77 8.72
CA VAL A 23 -6.22 1.59 7.63
C VAL A 23 -6.60 2.99 8.12
N SER A 24 -7.13 3.10 9.34
CA SER A 24 -7.47 4.39 9.94
C SER A 24 -6.23 5.23 10.25
N GLY A 25 -5.21 4.63 10.88
CA GLY A 25 -3.95 5.32 11.19
C GLY A 25 -3.22 5.81 9.94
N LEU A 26 -3.22 5.00 8.88
CA LEU A 26 -2.69 5.40 7.57
C LEU A 26 -3.47 6.58 6.98
N SER A 27 -4.81 6.51 6.98
CA SER A 27 -5.68 7.57 6.45
C SER A 27 -5.49 8.90 7.19
N GLU A 28 -5.38 8.84 8.52
CA GLU A 28 -5.12 10.01 9.37
C GLU A 28 -3.78 10.66 9.04
N LYS A 29 -2.72 9.84 8.93
CA LYS A 29 -1.38 10.32 8.56
C LYS A 29 -1.34 10.93 7.17
N ILE A 30 -1.95 10.30 6.17
CA ILE A 30 -2.04 10.86 4.81
C ILE A 30 -2.78 12.20 4.83
N SER A 31 -3.87 12.30 5.59
CA SER A 31 -4.64 13.53 5.73
C SER A 31 -3.87 14.66 6.44
N SER A 32 -2.95 14.32 7.35
CA SER A 32 -2.10 15.29 8.05
C SER A 32 -1.01 15.90 7.17
N VAL A 33 -0.68 15.25 6.04
CA VAL A 33 0.40 15.66 5.14
C VAL A 33 -0.11 16.74 4.18
N LYS A 34 0.36 17.98 4.37
CA LYS A 34 -0.06 19.15 3.59
C LYS A 34 0.76 19.40 2.32
N SER A 35 1.95 18.81 2.21
CA SER A 35 2.84 18.96 1.05
C SER A 35 3.00 17.64 0.30
N PRO A 36 3.26 17.68 -1.03
CA PRO A 36 3.51 16.46 -1.79
C PRO A 36 4.58 15.59 -1.15
N SER A 37 4.25 14.32 -0.89
CA SER A 37 5.11 13.39 -0.14
C SER A 37 5.09 12.01 -0.76
N PHE A 38 6.13 11.21 -0.51
CA PHE A 38 6.18 9.83 -1.02
C PHE A 38 5.65 8.85 0.02
N LEU A 39 4.92 7.83 -0.44
CA LEU A 39 4.44 6.75 0.40
C LEU A 39 5.23 5.48 0.10
N HIS A 40 5.83 4.90 1.14
CA HIS A 40 6.47 3.59 1.08
C HIS A 40 5.69 2.60 1.92
N ILE A 41 5.34 1.46 1.32
CA ILE A 41 4.56 0.40 1.98
C ILE A 41 5.38 -0.89 1.96
N GLY A 42 5.88 -1.28 3.13
CA GLY A 42 6.43 -2.61 3.38
C GLY A 42 5.46 -3.43 4.21
N ALA A 43 4.62 -4.21 3.54
CA ALA A 43 3.52 -4.97 4.13
C ALA A 43 3.35 -6.30 3.37
N HIS A 44 2.40 -7.16 3.74
CA HIS A 44 2.03 -8.29 2.88
C HIS A 44 0.89 -7.89 1.94
N GLY A 45 0.94 -8.36 0.69
CA GLY A 45 -0.18 -8.21 -0.26
C GLY A 45 -0.81 -9.56 -0.55
N ASN A 46 -2.07 -9.55 -0.98
CA ASN A 46 -2.68 -10.71 -1.62
C ASN A 46 -3.53 -10.26 -2.80
N PHE A 47 -3.39 -10.99 -3.91
CA PHE A 47 -3.97 -10.66 -5.18
C PHE A 47 -5.03 -11.68 -5.60
N TYR A 48 -6.26 -11.21 -5.84
CA TYR A 48 -7.38 -12.07 -6.23
C TYR A 48 -7.76 -11.83 -7.70
N SER A 49 -7.21 -12.62 -8.61
CA SER A 49 -7.47 -12.52 -10.06
C SER A 49 -8.94 -12.70 -10.46
N GLY A 50 -9.72 -13.48 -9.70
CA GLY A 50 -11.16 -13.63 -9.95
C GLY A 50 -11.99 -12.44 -9.45
N LYS A 51 -11.42 -11.60 -8.57
CA LYS A 51 -12.08 -10.47 -7.94
C LYS A 51 -11.05 -9.37 -7.60
N PRO A 52 -10.50 -8.68 -8.62
CA PRO A 52 -9.38 -7.74 -8.43
C PRO A 52 -9.62 -6.65 -7.38
N MET A 53 -10.87 -6.23 -7.20
CA MET A 53 -11.29 -5.23 -6.19
C MET A 53 -11.25 -5.74 -4.74
N GLU A 54 -11.25 -7.06 -4.52
CA GLU A 54 -11.05 -7.68 -3.20
C GLU A 54 -9.55 -7.86 -2.87
N SER A 55 -8.64 -7.63 -3.82
CA SER A 55 -7.19 -7.64 -3.56
C SER A 55 -6.83 -6.68 -2.44
N SER A 56 -5.87 -7.05 -1.59
CA SER A 56 -5.65 -6.34 -0.33
C SER A 56 -4.18 -6.22 0.06
N ILE A 57 -3.86 -5.12 0.73
CA ILE A 57 -2.64 -4.98 1.53
C ILE A 57 -3.02 -5.25 2.99
N TYR A 58 -2.26 -6.15 3.63
CA TYR A 58 -2.36 -6.45 5.04
C TYR A 58 -1.47 -5.50 5.82
N LEU A 59 -2.09 -4.51 6.45
CA LEU A 59 -1.51 -3.71 7.51
C LEU A 59 -1.66 -4.46 8.85
N SER A 60 -1.17 -3.87 9.95
CA SER A 60 -1.27 -4.49 11.27
C SER A 60 -2.72 -4.76 11.69
N ASP A 61 -2.89 -5.89 12.36
CA ASP A 61 -4.15 -6.29 12.99
C ASP A 61 -4.30 -5.49 14.29
N SER A 62 -5.24 -4.54 14.34
CA SER A 62 -5.81 -4.17 15.63
C SER A 62 -6.82 -5.26 16.01
N GLU A 63 -7.14 -5.41 17.31
CA GLU A 63 -8.01 -6.51 17.81
C GLU A 63 -9.39 -6.61 17.12
N GLU A 64 -9.77 -5.60 16.34
CA GLU A 64 -10.83 -5.68 15.35
C GLU A 64 -10.32 -6.31 14.04
N LEU A 65 -10.51 -7.63 13.90
CA LEU A 65 -10.17 -8.56 12.79
C LEU A 65 -10.41 -8.12 11.32
N LYS A 66 -10.79 -6.87 11.04
CA LYS A 66 -11.02 -6.30 9.70
C LYS A 66 -10.41 -4.91 9.49
N SER A 67 -9.76 -4.31 10.49
CA SER A 67 -9.19 -2.95 10.43
C SER A 67 -7.84 -2.89 9.69
N GLY A 68 -7.09 -4.01 9.69
CA GLY A 68 -5.77 -4.13 9.06
C GLY A 68 -5.82 -4.37 7.54
N VAL A 69 -6.99 -4.68 6.97
CA VAL A 69 -7.10 -5.03 5.55
C VAL A 69 -7.46 -3.81 4.71
N TRP A 70 -6.51 -3.34 3.90
CA TRP A 70 -6.69 -2.26 2.94
C TRP A 70 -6.96 -2.85 1.54
N THR A 71 -8.24 -3.03 1.22
CA THR A 71 -8.65 -3.60 -0.08
C THR A 71 -8.52 -2.58 -1.21
N ALA A 72 -8.42 -3.05 -2.45
CA ALA A 72 -8.40 -2.22 -3.64
C ALA A 72 -9.64 -1.31 -3.73
N GLN A 73 -10.81 -1.75 -3.26
CA GLN A 73 -11.98 -0.88 -3.10
C GLN A 73 -11.73 0.30 -2.16
N LYS A 74 -11.22 0.03 -0.95
CA LYS A 74 -10.91 1.08 0.04
C LYS A 74 -9.83 2.02 -0.47
N ILE A 75 -8.82 1.49 -1.16
CA ILE A 75 -7.75 2.27 -1.79
C ILE A 75 -8.34 3.19 -2.85
N ALA A 76 -9.18 2.68 -3.76
CA ALA A 76 -9.75 3.46 -4.86
C ALA A 76 -10.60 4.65 -4.38
N THR A 77 -11.18 4.57 -3.18
CA THR A 77 -11.95 5.66 -2.57
C THR A 77 -11.12 6.53 -1.61
N SER A 78 -9.83 6.24 -1.44
CA SER A 78 -8.93 7.05 -0.61
C SER A 78 -8.46 8.28 -1.38
N ASN A 79 -8.01 9.32 -0.66
CA ASN A 79 -7.40 10.50 -1.28
C ASN A 79 -5.87 10.45 -1.16
N LEU A 80 -5.22 10.06 -2.25
CA LEU A 80 -3.76 10.03 -2.43
C LEU A 80 -3.26 11.14 -3.37
N SER A 81 -4.05 12.19 -3.62
CA SER A 81 -3.65 13.27 -4.53
C SER A 81 -2.37 14.01 -4.12
N ASN A 82 -2.07 14.06 -2.80
CA ASN A 82 -0.81 14.59 -2.26
C ASN A 82 0.33 13.57 -2.24
N ILE A 83 0.12 12.36 -2.74
CA ILE A 83 1.10 11.27 -2.80
C ILE A 83 1.43 10.98 -4.27
N PRO A 84 2.34 11.75 -4.91
CA PRO A 84 2.66 11.55 -6.32
C PRO A 84 3.31 10.19 -6.62
N LEU A 85 3.97 9.58 -5.64
CA LEU A 85 4.65 8.30 -5.79
C LEU A 85 4.32 7.37 -4.62
N VAL A 86 3.87 6.16 -4.96
CA VAL A 86 3.74 5.04 -4.03
C VAL A 86 4.77 3.98 -4.39
N THR A 87 5.50 3.49 -3.39
CA THR A 87 6.44 2.38 -3.55
C THR A 87 5.98 1.21 -2.69
N LEU A 88 5.89 0.03 -3.30
CA LEU A 88 5.56 -1.22 -2.63
C LEU A 88 6.82 -2.05 -2.48
N SER A 89 7.04 -2.58 -1.27
CA SER A 89 8.06 -3.58 -0.97
C SER A 89 7.43 -4.89 -0.48
N SER A 90 6.14 -5.10 -0.78
CA SER A 90 5.35 -6.20 -0.28
C SER A 90 5.48 -7.49 -1.10
N CYS A 91 5.66 -8.62 -0.39
CA CYS A 91 5.56 -9.96 -0.96
C CYS A 91 4.20 -10.12 -1.65
N GLU A 92 4.21 -10.68 -2.86
CA GLU A 92 3.03 -11.03 -3.68
C GLU A 92 2.24 -9.91 -4.36
N THR A 93 2.63 -8.63 -4.27
CA THR A 93 1.94 -7.58 -5.04
C THR A 93 2.25 -7.59 -6.54
N GLY A 94 3.18 -8.43 -6.98
CA GLY A 94 3.58 -8.63 -8.38
C GLY A 94 3.17 -9.98 -9.00
N LEU A 95 2.53 -10.89 -8.27
CA LEU A 95 2.19 -12.22 -8.80
C LEU A 95 0.92 -12.17 -9.67
N SER A 96 1.10 -11.71 -10.91
CA SER A 96 0.27 -12.16 -12.02
C SER A 96 0.80 -13.53 -12.46
N ASP A 97 0.01 -14.58 -12.31
CA ASP A 97 0.27 -15.89 -12.90
C ASP A 97 0.49 -15.72 -14.41
N ILE A 98 1.71 -16.01 -14.88
CA ILE A 98 2.20 -15.72 -16.24
C ILE A 98 1.36 -16.49 -17.29
N SER A 99 0.59 -17.49 -16.85
CA SER A 99 -0.32 -18.29 -17.67
C SER A 99 -1.72 -17.69 -17.85
N LYS A 100 -2.14 -16.72 -17.03
CA LYS A 100 -3.47 -16.08 -17.08
C LYS A 100 -3.31 -14.60 -17.37
N GLN A 101 -3.61 -14.26 -18.62
CA GLN A 101 -3.61 -12.91 -19.17
C GLN A 101 -4.15 -11.86 -18.20
N ARG A 102 -3.25 -10.96 -17.79
CA ARG A 102 -3.50 -9.60 -17.27
C ARG A 102 -4.57 -9.48 -16.18
N ASP A 103 -4.13 -9.62 -14.94
CA ASP A 103 -4.74 -8.83 -13.87
C ASP A 103 -3.67 -8.19 -12.99
N VAL A 104 -3.02 -7.18 -13.57
CA VAL A 104 -2.14 -6.23 -12.87
C VAL A 104 -2.96 -5.03 -12.38
N PHE A 105 -4.30 -5.08 -12.52
CA PHE A 105 -5.14 -3.90 -12.47
C PHE A 105 -5.81 -3.67 -11.12
N GLY A 106 -6.07 -4.67 -10.27
CA GLY A 106 -6.82 -4.47 -9.02
C GLY A 106 -6.27 -3.34 -8.13
N PHE A 107 -5.09 -3.55 -7.56
CA PHE A 107 -4.46 -2.60 -6.64
C PHE A 107 -3.84 -1.38 -7.36
N HIS A 108 -3.14 -1.58 -8.48
CA HIS A 108 -2.50 -0.46 -9.18
C HIS A 108 -3.53 0.53 -9.72
N ARG A 109 -4.65 0.06 -10.30
CA ARG A 109 -5.74 0.93 -10.76
C ARG A 109 -6.41 1.64 -9.59
N ALA A 110 -6.57 0.96 -8.45
CA ALA A 110 -7.08 1.58 -7.25
C ALA A 110 -6.19 2.74 -6.78
N LEU A 111 -4.87 2.57 -6.78
CA LEU A 111 -3.93 3.66 -6.45
C LEU A 111 -4.03 4.85 -7.43
N PHE A 112 -4.16 4.58 -8.73
CA PHE A 112 -4.37 5.64 -9.70
C PHE A 112 -5.71 6.36 -9.50
N PHE A 113 -6.78 5.62 -9.20
CA PHE A 113 -8.08 6.20 -8.86
C PHE A 113 -8.04 7.04 -7.58
N ALA A 114 -7.21 6.66 -6.62
CA ALA A 114 -6.98 7.43 -5.42
C ALA A 114 -6.20 8.74 -5.67
N GLY A 115 -5.58 8.93 -6.84
CA GLY A 115 -4.90 10.16 -7.23
C GLY A 115 -3.36 10.09 -7.28
N THR A 116 -2.76 8.93 -7.02
CA THR A 116 -1.32 8.72 -7.19
C THR A 116 -0.90 8.83 -8.65
N LYS A 117 0.29 9.40 -8.94
CA LYS A 117 0.78 9.58 -10.33
C LYS A 117 1.69 8.47 -10.82
N SER A 118 2.47 7.89 -9.90
CA SER A 118 3.46 6.86 -10.22
C SER A 118 3.48 5.77 -9.15
N ILE A 119 3.75 4.54 -9.57
CA ILE A 119 3.83 3.38 -8.69
C ILE A 119 5.11 2.62 -9.00
N ILE A 120 5.87 2.26 -7.97
CA ILE A 120 6.98 1.32 -8.07
C ILE A 120 6.60 0.08 -7.26
N SER A 121 6.57 -1.08 -7.89
CA SER A 121 6.24 -2.35 -7.26
C SER A 121 7.13 -3.48 -7.78
N PRO A 122 7.36 -4.54 -6.99
CA PRO A 122 8.14 -5.69 -7.43
C PRO A 122 7.34 -6.50 -8.46
N LEU A 123 8.03 -7.07 -9.46
CA LEU A 123 7.42 -7.94 -10.48
C LEU A 123 7.31 -9.41 -10.03
N TRP A 124 7.96 -9.78 -8.92
CA TRP A 124 7.97 -11.12 -8.35
C TRP A 124 8.01 -11.04 -6.82
N SER A 125 7.71 -12.13 -6.13
CA SER A 125 7.83 -12.19 -4.67
C SER A 125 9.27 -11.96 -4.25
N VAL A 126 9.48 -10.96 -3.40
CA VAL A 126 10.77 -10.69 -2.75
C VAL A 126 10.63 -11.14 -1.31
N HIS A 127 11.50 -12.01 -0.83
CA HIS A 127 11.57 -12.36 0.59
C HIS A 127 12.23 -11.20 1.36
N ASP A 128 11.63 -10.82 2.50
CA ASP A 128 12.22 -9.86 3.45
C ASP A 128 13.40 -10.50 4.21
#